data_AF-A0A3B8Z680-F1
#
_entry.id   AF-A0A3B8Z680-F1
#
_cell.length_a   1.000
_cell.length_b   1.000
_cell.length_c   1.000
_cell.angle_alpha   90.00
_cell.angle_beta   90.00
_cell.angle_gamma   90.00
#
_symmetry.space_group_name_H-M   'P 1'
#
loop_
_entity.id
_entity.type
_entity.pdbx_description
1 polymer ?
#
loop_
_entity_poly.entity_id
_entity_poly.type
_entity_poly.pdbx_seq_one_letter_code
_entity_poly.pdbx_strand_id
1 'polypeptide(L)' 'MRKFWPRSSRVSEGSEMNLSPSQQRFARFAWGTLWATVLVILWGAVVRATGSGAGCGSHWPLCNGEVVPLPPGWE' A
#
# COMPACT_ATOMS: atom_id res chain seq x y z
N MET A 1 11.80 0.27 -38.14
CA MET A 1 11.15 1.08 -37.07
C MET A 1 11.11 0.26 -35.77
N ARG A 2 12.26 0.10 -35.08
CA ARG A 2 12.48 -0.83 -33.94
C ARG A 2 13.47 -0.24 -32.90
N LYS A 3 13.29 0.99 -32.42
CA LYS A 3 14.32 1.64 -31.58
C LYS A 3 13.81 2.63 -30.51
N PHE A 4 12.67 2.37 -29.85
CA PHE A 4 12.21 3.25 -28.74
C PHE A 4 12.19 2.62 -27.34
N TRP A 5 12.54 1.34 -27.16
CA TRP A 5 12.72 0.83 -25.79
C TRP A 5 14.21 0.67 -25.44
N PRO A 6 14.86 1.70 -24.89
CA PRO A 6 16.14 1.53 -24.24
C PRO A 6 15.90 0.81 -22.91
N ARG A 7 16.43 -0.41 -22.84
CA ARG A 7 17.01 -1.04 -21.66
C ARG A 7 17.25 -0.10 -20.47
N SER A 8 16.31 -0.10 -19.51
CA SER A 8 16.51 0.23 -18.08
C SER A 8 15.15 0.18 -17.38
N SER A 9 14.69 -0.98 -16.93
CA SER A 9 14.61 -1.18 -15.48
C SER A 9 14.55 -2.69 -15.18
N ARG A 10 15.73 -3.30 -15.21
CA ARG A 10 16.01 -4.60 -14.61
C ARG A 10 15.67 -4.52 -13.11
N VAL A 11 14.42 -4.80 -12.76
CA VAL A 11 14.08 -5.35 -11.44
C VAL A 11 14.49 -6.81 -11.52
N SER A 12 15.74 -7.12 -11.19
CA SER A 12 16.29 -8.45 -10.89
C SER A 12 17.82 -8.39 -10.97
N GLU A 13 18.48 -7.96 -9.90
CA GLU A 13 19.83 -8.43 -9.55
C GLU A 13 20.14 -8.03 -8.11
N GLY A 14 19.33 -8.57 -7.19
CA GLY A 14 19.45 -8.36 -5.75
C GLY A 14 20.23 -9.45 -5.02
N SER A 15 21.22 -10.10 -5.66
CA SER A 15 21.81 -11.32 -5.08
C SER A 15 23.34 -11.39 -5.02
N GLU A 16 24.11 -10.41 -5.49
CA GLU A 16 25.57 -10.36 -5.23
C GLU A 16 26.08 -8.92 -5.10
N MET A 17 26.04 -8.35 -3.89
CA MET A 17 26.84 -7.15 -3.58
C MET A 17 27.68 -7.41 -2.34
N ASN A 18 29.01 -7.39 -2.49
CA ASN A 18 29.95 -7.21 -1.39
C ASN A 18 29.68 -5.83 -0.77
N LEU A 19 28.79 -5.76 0.22
CA LEU A 19 28.31 -4.50 0.81
C LEU A 19 29.37 -3.86 1.70
N SER A 20 30.03 -2.81 1.20
CA SER A 20 30.83 -1.84 1.97
C SER A 20 30.05 -1.32 3.21
N PRO A 21 30.71 -1.07 4.35
CA PRO A 21 30.05 -0.65 5.60
C PRO A 21 29.23 0.65 5.48
N SER A 22 29.57 1.55 4.55
CA SER A 22 28.76 2.75 4.26
C SER A 22 27.45 2.41 3.54
N GLN A 23 27.46 1.38 2.70
CA GLN A 23 26.32 0.90 1.93
C GLN A 23 25.34 0.08 2.79
N GLN A 24 25.83 -0.54 3.88
CA GLN A 24 25.01 -1.28 4.83
C GLN A 24 23.99 -0.39 5.55
N ARG A 25 24.32 0.87 5.85
CA ARG A 25 23.35 1.83 6.42
C ARG A 25 22.21 2.08 5.46
N PHE A 26 22.52 2.35 4.19
CA PHE A 26 21.53 2.53 3.14
C PHE A 26 20.71 1.27 2.89
N ALA A 27 21.34 0.09 2.87
CA ALA A 27 20.66 -1.19 2.71
C ALA A 27 19.68 -1.46 3.87
N ARG A 28 20.05 -1.12 5.12
CA ARG A 28 19.15 -1.22 6.27
C ARG A 28 17.94 -0.31 6.14
N PHE A 29 18.12 0.93 5.68
CA PHE A 29 17.01 1.84 5.41
C PHE A 29 16.11 1.33 4.28
N ALA A 30 16.71 0.87 3.17
CA ALA A 30 15.97 0.30 2.05
C ALA A 30 15.13 -0.92 2.47
N TRP A 31 15.68 -1.79 3.32
CA TRP A 31 14.95 -2.92 3.89
C TRP A 31 13.82 -2.47 4.82
N GLY A 32 14.07 -1.44 5.64
CA GLY A 32 13.03 -0.81 6.46
C GLY A 32 11.86 -0.27 5.64
N THR A 33 12.14 0.44 4.55
CA THR A 33 11.11 0.95 3.63
C THR A 33 10.36 -0.19 2.94
N LEU A 34 11.06 -1.23 2.49
CA LEU A 34 10.43 -2.42 1.89
C LEU A 34 9.41 -3.03 2.85
N TRP A 35 9.81 -3.30 4.10
CA TRP A 35 8.92 -3.84 5.12
C TRP A 35 7.76 -2.90 5.43
N ALA A 36 8.02 -1.59 5.56
CA ALA A 36 6.97 -0.60 5.79
C ALA A 36 5.93 -0.60 4.66
N THR A 37 6.34 -0.64 3.40
CA THR A 37 5.43 -0.71 2.25
C THR A 37 4.61 -2.00 2.26
N VAL A 38 5.24 -3.15 2.53
CA VAL A 38 4.53 -4.43 2.61
C VAL A 38 3.49 -4.40 3.74
N LEU A 39 3.85 -3.90 4.92
CA LEU A 39 2.93 -3.76 6.05
C LEU A 39 1.74 -2.85 5.72
N VAL A 40 1.97 -1.72 5.04
CA VAL A 40 0.89 -0.82 4.58
C VAL A 40 -0.06 -1.51 3.60
N ILE A 41 0.47 -2.28 2.64
CA ILE A 41 -0.34 -3.02 1.67
C ILE A 41 -1.20 -4.07 2.39
N LEU A 42 -0.59 -4.86 3.29
CA LEU A 42 -1.29 -5.87 4.07
C LEU A 42 -2.36 -5.23 4.97
N TRP A 43 -2.05 -4.11 5.61
CA TRP A 43 -3.01 -3.35 6.40
C TRP A 43 -4.19 -2.88 5.56
N GLY A 44 -3.94 -2.34 4.37
CA GLY A 44 -4.99 -1.96 3.42
C GLY A 44 -5.86 -3.15 2.98
N ALA A 45 -5.25 -4.32 2.77
CA ALA A 45 -5.98 -5.55 2.46
C ALA A 45 -6.86 -6.01 3.64
N VAL A 46 -6.35 -5.92 4.87
CA VAL A 46 -7.13 -6.20 6.09
C VAL A 46 -8.32 -5.25 6.21
N VAL A 47 -8.12 -3.94 6.02
CA VAL A 47 -9.21 -2.94 6.04
C VAL A 47 -10.30 -3.22 5.00
N ARG A 48 -9.91 -3.75 3.82
CA ARG A 48 -10.89 -4.21 2.83
C ARG A 48 -11.61 -5.47 3.29
N ALA A 49 -10.88 -6.44 3.83
CA ALA A 49 -11.43 -7.71 4.30
C ALA A 49 -12.37 -7.53 5.51
N THR A 50 -12.07 -6.58 6.41
CA THR A 50 -12.92 -6.24 7.57
C THR A 50 -14.16 -5.44 7.19
N GLY A 51 -14.37 -5.16 5.90
CA GLY A 51 -15.55 -4.42 5.43
C GLY A 51 -15.57 -2.95 5.85
N SER A 52 -14.53 -2.46 6.54
CA SER A 52 -14.44 -1.06 6.99
C SER A 52 -14.19 -0.08 5.83
N GLY A 53 -13.78 -0.59 4.66
CA GLY A 53 -13.79 0.14 3.39
C GLY A 53 -15.15 0.17 2.67
N ALA A 54 -16.15 -0.54 3.18
CA ALA A 54 -17.50 -0.63 2.64
C ALA A 54 -18.50 -0.12 3.70
N GLY A 55 -18.52 1.19 3.95
CA GLY A 55 -19.29 1.81 5.04
C GLY A 55 -20.62 1.13 5.39
N CYS A 56 -21.55 1.01 4.43
CA CYS A 56 -22.88 0.42 4.64
C CYS A 56 -23.19 -0.82 3.79
N GLY A 57 -22.18 -1.65 3.50
CA GLY A 57 -22.36 -2.95 2.83
C GLY A 57 -23.27 -2.91 1.58
N SER A 58 -24.25 -3.82 1.52
CA SER A 58 -25.20 -4.02 0.41
C SER A 58 -26.31 -2.96 0.28
N HIS A 59 -26.33 -1.95 1.15
CA HIS A 59 -27.34 -0.88 1.18
C HIS A 59 -26.84 0.46 0.61
N TRP A 60 -25.70 0.49 -0.04
CA TRP A 60 -25.14 1.70 -0.64
C TRP A 60 -25.90 2.06 -1.94
N PRO A 61 -26.75 3.11 -1.98
CA PRO A 61 -26.53 4.50 -1.51
C PRO A 61 -27.41 4.97 -0.34
N LEU A 62 -28.27 4.11 0.22
CA LEU A 62 -29.19 4.41 1.33
C LEU A 62 -28.86 3.48 2.51
N CYS A 63 -27.98 3.92 3.41
CA CYS A 63 -27.68 3.17 4.62
C CYS A 63 -28.91 3.10 5.52
N ASN A 64 -29.69 2.02 5.46
CA ASN A 64 -31.02 1.92 6.07
C ASN A 64 -31.97 3.10 5.73
N GLY A 65 -31.83 3.69 4.54
CA GLY A 65 -32.62 4.86 4.12
C GLY A 65 -31.90 6.21 4.19
N GLU A 66 -30.72 6.28 4.82
CA GLU A 66 -30.00 7.54 5.08
C GLU A 66 -28.61 7.52 4.42
N VAL A 67 -28.22 8.61 3.74
CA VAL A 67 -26.94 8.67 3.01
C VAL A 67 -25.74 8.73 3.96
N VAL A 68 -25.91 9.36 5.13
CA VAL A 68 -24.93 9.43 6.22
C VAL A 68 -25.70 9.50 7.55
N PRO A 69 -25.56 8.54 8.48
CA PRO A 69 -26.10 8.71 9.82
C PRO A 69 -25.34 9.85 10.51
N LEU A 70 -25.99 11.01 10.62
CA LEU A 70 -25.51 12.11 11.45
C LEU A 70 -25.53 11.61 12.91
N PRO A 71 -24.43 11.77 13.68
CA PRO A 71 -24.45 11.41 15.09
C PRO A 71 -25.54 12.20 15.82
N PRO A 72 -26.32 11.56 16.72
CA PRO A 72 -27.32 12.25 17.52
C PRO A 72 -26.59 13.10 18.57
N GLY A 73 -26.33 14.37 18.25
CA GLY A 73 -25.56 15.24 19.15
C GLY A 73 -25.23 16.62 18.58
N TRP A 74 -26.12 17.19 17.78
CA TRP A 74 -26.07 18.62 17.45
C TRP A 74 -27.24 19.41 18.09
N GLU A 75 -27.69 18.94 19.26
CA GLU A 75 -28.48 19.71 20.23
C GLU A 75 -27.58 20.19 21.37
#